data_AF-A0A536NNJ3-F1
#
_entry.id   AF-A0A536NNJ3-F1
#
_cell.length_a   1.000
_cell.length_b   1.000
_cell.length_c   1.000
_cell.angle_alpha   90.00
_cell.angle_beta   90.00
_cell.angle_gamma   90.00
#
_symmetry.space_group_name_H-M   'P 1'
#
loop_
_entity.id
_entity.type
_entity.pdbx_description
1 polymer ?
#
loop_
_entity_poly.entity_id
_entity_poly.type
_entity_poly.pdbx_seq_one_letter_code
_entity_poly.pdbx_strand_id
1 'polypeptide(L)'
;MARTSGWCSRHGWLVGLVWGLAESTIFFIVPDVGVAFVAAMSPKRWWVSAVTSVLGTLLGAVLLFLVIHLWLGAHAADLLLRIRGIHPSTLALASSRTADHGAGVLFLAAFQGIPYKVYAAQLTLAGISLPVLLLWTVPSRALRLLPVAAVAGAGGRLLQGSLHRHFGLWVAAYGLFWVVFYAWYWSR
;
A
#
# COMPACT_ATOMS: atom_id res chain seq x y z
N MET A 1 4.48 -5.50 -25.57
CA MET A 1 3.81 -6.35 -24.55
C MET A 1 4.63 -7.56 -24.10
N ALA A 2 5.10 -8.45 -25.00
CA ALA A 2 5.79 -9.70 -24.59
C ALA A 2 7.01 -9.47 -23.67
N ARG A 3 7.85 -8.47 -23.98
CA ARG A 3 9.00 -8.08 -23.15
C ARG A 3 8.57 -7.58 -21.76
N THR A 4 7.51 -6.78 -21.69
CA THR A 4 6.96 -6.22 -20.44
C THR A 4 6.32 -7.30 -19.57
N SER A 5 5.50 -8.19 -20.16
CA SER A 5 4.88 -9.31 -19.46
C SER A 5 5.93 -10.30 -18.93
N GLY A 6 6.96 -10.60 -19.72
CA GLY A 6 8.11 -11.41 -19.28
C GLY A 6 8.88 -10.79 -18.12
N TRP A 7 9.09 -9.46 -18.16
CA TRP A 7 9.72 -8.74 -17.06
C TRP A 7 8.87 -8.74 -15.79
N CYS A 8 7.56 -8.44 -15.88
CA CYS A 8 6.63 -8.47 -14.74
C CYS A 8 6.53 -9.86 -14.11
N SER A 9 6.54 -10.93 -14.92
CA SER A 9 6.51 -12.31 -14.43
C SER A 9 7.79 -12.70 -13.65
N ARG A 10 8.94 -12.12 -14.02
CA ARG A 10 10.25 -12.38 -13.39
C ARG A 10 10.56 -11.48 -12.20
N HIS A 11 10.19 -10.20 -12.28
CA HIS A 11 10.56 -9.16 -11.31
C HIS A 11 9.38 -8.54 -10.57
N GLY A 12 8.14 -9.02 -10.80
CA GLY A 12 6.94 -8.50 -10.15
C GLY A 12 6.97 -8.59 -8.62
N TRP A 13 7.74 -9.53 -8.07
CA TRP A 13 7.98 -9.66 -6.63
C TRP A 13 8.83 -8.50 -6.07
N LEU A 14 9.82 -8.01 -6.82
CA LEU A 14 10.63 -6.86 -6.42
C LEU A 14 9.78 -5.59 -6.40
N VAL A 15 8.93 -5.41 -7.41
CA VAL A 15 8.01 -4.27 -7.48
C VAL A 15 7.09 -4.27 -6.27
N GLY A 16 6.48 -5.42 -5.94
CA GLY A 16 5.66 -5.55 -4.75
C GLY A 16 6.42 -5.20 -3.47
N LEU A 17 7.56 -5.86 -3.23
CA LEU A 17 8.38 -5.68 -2.03
C LEU A 17 8.83 -4.23 -1.83
N VAL A 18 9.43 -3.62 -2.85
CA VAL A 18 9.92 -2.25 -2.78
C VAL A 18 8.78 -1.27 -2.56
N TRP A 19 7.63 -1.48 -3.22
CA TRP A 19 6.50 -0.57 -3.08
C TRP A 19 5.84 -0.66 -1.71
N GLY A 20 5.65 -1.88 -1.17
CA GLY A 20 5.11 -2.08 0.18
C GLY A 20 6.01 -1.48 1.25
N LEU A 21 7.33 -1.63 1.10
CA LEU A 21 8.33 -1.02 1.98
C LEU A 21 8.28 0.51 1.89
N ALA A 22 8.23 1.05 0.68
CA ALA A 22 8.20 2.49 0.44
C ALA A 22 6.92 3.13 1.00
N GLU A 23 5.75 2.53 0.77
CA GLU A 23 4.48 3.02 1.30
C GLU A 23 4.50 3.08 2.83
N SER A 24 5.05 2.05 3.48
CA SER A 24 5.07 1.97 4.94
C SER A 24 6.05 2.93 5.59
N THR A 25 7.01 3.47 4.83
CA THR A 25 8.05 4.38 5.33
C THR A 25 7.78 5.81 4.86
N ILE A 26 8.10 6.17 3.62
CA ILE A 26 8.26 7.57 3.17
C ILE A 26 7.27 7.94 2.05
N PHE A 27 6.71 6.96 1.35
CA PHE A 27 6.03 7.19 0.08
C PHE A 27 4.54 7.56 0.23
N PHE A 28 4.05 8.38 -0.70
CA PHE A 28 2.68 8.88 -0.78
C PHE A 28 1.80 8.10 -1.76
N ILE A 29 2.42 7.35 -2.66
CA ILE A 29 1.72 6.61 -3.71
C ILE A 29 1.40 5.22 -3.18
N VAL A 30 0.11 4.90 -3.18
CA VAL A 30 -0.44 3.63 -2.71
C VAL A 30 0.11 2.45 -3.54
N PRO A 31 0.49 1.31 -2.94
CA PRO A 31 1.01 0.12 -3.61
C PRO A 31 0.10 -0.48 -4.67
N ASP A 32 -1.19 -0.19 -4.60
CA ASP A 32 -2.21 -0.57 -5.57
C ASP A 32 -1.80 -0.24 -7.02
N VAL A 33 -1.05 0.86 -7.26
CA VAL A 33 -0.56 1.22 -8.61
C VAL A 33 0.41 0.18 -9.16
N GLY A 34 1.48 -0.11 -8.42
CA GLY A 34 2.49 -1.06 -8.88
C GLY A 34 1.93 -2.49 -8.96
N VAL A 35 1.19 -2.89 -7.91
CA VAL A 35 0.64 -4.24 -7.78
C VAL A 35 -0.42 -4.52 -8.85
N ALA A 36 -1.38 -3.60 -9.08
CA ALA A 36 -2.39 -3.81 -10.10
C ALA A 36 -1.80 -3.84 -11.52
N PHE A 37 -0.80 -3.00 -11.80
CA PHE A 37 -0.11 -3.03 -13.09
C PHE A 37 0.60 -4.38 -13.34
N VAL A 38 1.37 -4.86 -12.37
CA VAL A 38 2.05 -6.16 -12.47
C VAL A 38 1.04 -7.29 -12.58
N ALA A 39 -0.07 -7.23 -11.83
CA ALA A 39 -1.14 -8.20 -11.89
C ALA A 39 -1.81 -8.27 -13.27
N ALA A 40 -2.14 -7.12 -13.87
CA ALA A 40 -2.71 -7.06 -15.21
C ALA A 40 -1.75 -7.55 -16.30
N MET A 41 -0.45 -7.26 -16.16
CA MET A 41 0.57 -7.66 -17.14
C MET A 41 1.07 -9.09 -16.97
N SER A 42 0.85 -9.70 -15.80
CA SER A 42 1.18 -11.11 -15.52
C SER A 42 0.02 -11.86 -14.85
N PRO A 43 -1.11 -12.09 -15.56
CA PRO A 43 -2.34 -12.66 -14.98
C PRO A 43 -2.20 -14.06 -14.37
N LYS A 44 -1.13 -14.80 -14.65
CA LYS A 44 -0.86 -16.12 -14.02
C LYS A 44 -0.15 -16.00 -12.67
N ARG A 45 0.48 -14.85 -12.39
CA ARG A 45 1.30 -14.57 -11.20
C ARG A 45 0.86 -13.29 -10.48
N TRP A 46 -0.39 -12.88 -10.68
CA TRP A 46 -0.93 -11.64 -10.15
C TRP A 46 -0.73 -11.50 -8.62
N TRP A 47 -0.91 -12.60 -7.90
CA TRP A 47 -0.81 -12.68 -6.45
C TRP A 47 0.61 -12.44 -5.92
N VAL A 48 1.65 -12.72 -6.72
CA VAL A 48 3.05 -12.65 -6.28
C VAL A 48 3.41 -11.23 -5.86
N SER A 49 3.02 -10.24 -6.67
CA SER A 49 3.27 -8.82 -6.37
C SER A 49 2.49 -8.34 -5.15
N ALA A 50 1.26 -8.81 -4.95
CA ALA A 50 0.45 -8.47 -3.79
C ALA A 50 1.06 -9.05 -2.49
N VAL A 51 1.40 -10.34 -2.48
CA VAL A 51 2.01 -11.01 -1.31
C VAL A 51 3.35 -10.38 -0.94
N THR A 52 4.20 -10.12 -1.93
CA THR A 52 5.50 -9.47 -1.69
C THR A 52 5.36 -8.03 -1.23
N SER A 53 4.31 -7.31 -1.64
CA SER A 53 3.97 -6.00 -1.09
C SER A 53 3.49 -6.05 0.36
N VAL A 54 2.79 -7.11 0.77
CA VAL A 54 2.49 -7.34 2.20
C VAL A 54 3.80 -7.55 2.97
N LEU A 55 4.71 -8.38 2.47
CA LEU A 55 6.02 -8.60 3.10
C LEU A 55 6.85 -7.32 3.20
N GLY A 56 6.89 -6.51 2.13
CA GLY A 56 7.54 -5.21 2.14
C GLY A 56 6.94 -4.27 3.19
N THR A 57 5.62 -4.29 3.32
CA THR A 57 4.91 -3.53 4.36
C THR A 57 5.28 -4.01 5.77
N LEU A 58 5.37 -5.31 6.01
CA LEU A 58 5.80 -5.84 7.31
C LEU A 58 7.22 -5.38 7.66
N LEU A 59 8.15 -5.41 6.70
CA LEU A 59 9.50 -4.88 6.90
C LEU A 59 9.49 -3.39 7.22
N GLY A 60 8.70 -2.61 6.48
CA GLY A 60 8.53 -1.18 6.74
C GLY A 60 7.91 -0.88 8.10
N ALA A 61 6.96 -1.71 8.55
CA ALA A 61 6.34 -1.62 9.86
C ALA A 61 7.34 -1.90 10.99
N VAL A 62 8.20 -2.91 10.84
CA VAL A 62 9.30 -3.19 11.78
C VAL A 62 10.24 -2.00 11.84
N LEU A 63 10.67 -1.47 10.70
CA LEU A 63 11.56 -0.31 10.65
C LEU A 63 10.92 0.91 11.33
N LEU A 64 9.67 1.22 11.00
CA LEU A 64 8.94 2.33 11.60
C LEU A 64 8.80 2.15 13.12
N PHE A 65 8.43 0.95 13.57
CA PHE A 65 8.33 0.62 14.99
C PHE A 65 9.65 0.86 15.73
N LEU A 66 10.75 0.32 15.18
CA LEU A 66 12.08 0.49 15.77
C LEU A 66 12.53 1.95 15.80
N VAL A 67 12.31 2.70 14.71
CA VAL A 67 12.67 4.12 14.64
C VAL A 67 11.88 4.93 15.67
N ILE A 68 10.58 4.66 15.81
CA ILE A 68 9.74 5.33 16.81
C ILE A 68 10.19 4.98 18.23
N HIS A 69 10.37 3.69 18.51
CA HIS A 69 10.67 3.21 19.85
C HIS A 69 12.07 3.62 20.33
N LEU A 70 13.07 3.61 19.44
CA LEU A 70 14.47 3.85 19.80
C LEU A 70 14.88 5.33 19.69
N TRP A 71 14.27 6.11 18.79
CA TRP A 71 14.79 7.44 18.43
C TRP A 71 13.77 8.58 18.56
N LEU A 72 12.51 8.37 18.16
CA LEU A 72 11.56 9.48 18.05
C LEU A 72 10.70 9.67 19.28
N GLY A 73 10.19 8.59 19.85
CA GLY A 73 9.12 8.63 20.84
C GLY A 73 7.99 9.55 20.37
N ALA A 74 7.60 10.51 21.22
CA ALA A 74 6.54 11.48 20.94
C ALA A 74 6.74 12.33 19.68
N HIS A 75 7.98 12.55 19.21
CA HIS A 75 8.27 13.33 18.01
C HIS A 75 7.91 12.61 16.70
N ALA A 76 7.45 11.35 16.77
CA ALA A 76 7.00 10.61 15.59
C ALA A 76 5.85 11.31 14.86
N ALA A 77 4.97 11.99 15.59
CA ALA A 77 3.87 12.77 15.02
C ALA A 77 4.38 13.92 14.12
N ASP A 78 5.43 14.62 14.55
CA ASP A 78 6.01 15.74 13.80
C ASP A 78 6.66 15.29 12.50
N LEU A 79 7.32 14.12 12.50
CA LEU A 79 7.84 13.54 11.25
C LEU A 79 6.73 13.14 10.30
N LEU A 80 5.63 12.58 10.80
CA LEU A 80 4.48 12.25 9.97
C LEU A 80 3.83 13.50 9.39
N LEU A 81 3.79 14.63 10.10
CA LEU A 81 3.26 15.89 9.56
C LEU A 81 4.12 16.48 8.44
N ARG A 82 5.41 16.13 8.36
CA ARG A 82 6.28 16.53 7.23
C ARG A 82 6.00 15.70 5.97
N ILE A 83 5.34 14.56 6.11
CA ILE A 83 4.88 13.74 4.99
C ILE A 83 3.64 14.42 4.41
N ARG A 84 3.81 15.04 3.25
CA ARG A 84 2.75 15.58 2.38
C ARG A 84 1.49 14.69 2.34
N GLY A 85 0.31 15.27 2.56
CA GLY A 85 -0.96 14.52 2.61
C GLY A 85 -1.32 13.93 3.98
N ILE A 86 -0.49 14.09 5.00
CA ILE A 86 -0.88 13.85 6.40
C ILE A 86 -1.18 15.19 7.05
N HIS A 87 -2.41 15.36 7.50
CA HIS A 87 -2.87 16.56 8.20
C HIS A 87 -3.02 16.29 9.71
N PRO A 88 -2.97 17.34 10.55
CA PRO A 88 -3.23 17.22 11.99
C PRO A 88 -4.58 16.58 12.29
N SER A 89 -5.61 16.86 11.49
CA SER A 89 -6.94 16.22 11.59
C SER A 89 -6.89 14.71 11.36
N THR A 90 -6.06 14.26 10.40
CA THR A 90 -5.84 12.82 10.12
C THR A 90 -5.16 12.13 11.29
N LEU A 91 -4.16 12.78 11.91
CA LEU A 91 -3.48 12.25 13.10
C LEU A 91 -4.43 12.18 14.29
N ALA A 92 -5.22 13.23 14.54
CA ALA A 92 -6.19 13.27 15.63
C ALA A 92 -7.27 12.18 15.47
N LEU A 93 -7.80 12.02 14.25
CA LEU A 93 -8.75 10.95 13.94
C LEU A 93 -8.14 9.57 14.14
N ALA A 94 -6.91 9.35 13.65
CA ALA A 94 -6.22 8.09 13.82
C ALA A 94 -5.92 7.78 15.30
N SER A 95 -5.55 8.80 16.08
CA SER A 95 -5.32 8.67 17.52
C SER A 95 -6.61 8.27 18.26
N SER A 96 -7.72 8.97 18.01
CA SER A 96 -9.03 8.63 18.57
C SER A 96 -9.46 7.21 18.21
N ARG A 97 -9.37 6.81 16.93
CA ARG A 97 -9.72 5.46 16.49
C ARG A 97 -8.81 4.38 17.09
N THR A 98 -7.54 4.72 17.31
CA THR A 98 -6.59 3.82 17.96
C THR A 98 -6.93 3.64 19.43
N ALA A 99 -7.37 4.70 20.12
CA ALA A 99 -7.86 4.60 21.49
C ALA A 99 -9.13 3.74 21.59
N ASP A 100 -10.05 3.86 20.63
CA ASP A 100 -11.33 3.14 20.63
C ASP A 100 -11.18 1.65 20.28
N HIS A 101 -10.30 1.31 19.33
CA HIS A 101 -10.24 -0.03 18.72
C HIS A 101 -8.92 -0.78 18.96
N GLY A 102 -7.92 -0.12 19.56
CA GLY A 102 -6.59 -0.70 19.73
C GLY A 102 -6.00 -1.20 18.40
N ALA A 103 -5.29 -2.32 18.42
CA ALA A 103 -4.66 -2.90 17.22
C ALA A 103 -5.65 -3.31 16.12
N GLY A 104 -6.91 -3.57 16.48
CA GLY A 104 -7.98 -3.88 15.51
C GLY A 104 -8.29 -2.72 14.56
N VAL A 105 -7.86 -1.49 14.89
CA VAL A 105 -8.01 -0.32 14.02
C VAL A 105 -7.38 -0.52 12.64
N LEU A 106 -6.31 -1.34 12.52
CA LEU A 106 -5.67 -1.64 11.25
C LEU A 106 -6.60 -2.36 10.27
N PHE A 107 -7.54 -3.15 10.77
CA PHE A 107 -8.56 -3.78 9.92
C PHE A 107 -9.48 -2.72 9.30
N LEU A 108 -9.93 -1.76 10.11
CA LEU A 108 -10.76 -0.63 9.64
C LEU A 108 -9.97 0.29 8.71
N ALA A 109 -8.67 0.47 8.97
CA ALA A 109 -7.78 1.31 8.17
C ALA A 109 -7.72 0.87 6.69
N ALA A 110 -7.94 -0.41 6.40
CA ALA A 110 -7.99 -0.92 5.03
C ALA A 110 -9.04 -0.20 4.16
N PHE A 111 -10.13 0.28 4.79
CA PHE A 111 -11.29 0.90 4.13
C PHE A 111 -11.34 2.43 4.25
N GLN A 112 -10.58 3.03 5.18
CA GLN A 112 -10.73 4.45 5.54
C GLN A 112 -9.88 5.42 4.69
N GLY A 113 -9.03 4.92 3.80
CA GLY A 113 -8.18 5.76 2.94
C GLY A 113 -7.06 6.51 3.66
N ILE A 114 -6.94 6.34 4.99
CA ILE A 114 -5.86 6.88 5.80
C ILE A 114 -4.61 5.99 5.60
N PRO A 115 -3.42 6.60 5.39
CA PRO A 115 -2.19 5.84 5.24
C PRO A 115 -1.89 4.97 6.46
N TYR A 116 -1.57 3.70 6.22
CA TYR A 116 -1.20 2.73 7.26
C TYR A 116 -0.13 3.22 8.23
N LYS A 117 0.89 3.95 7.73
CA LYS A 117 2.00 4.47 8.56
C LYS A 117 1.50 5.34 9.72
N VAL A 118 0.38 6.04 9.52
CA VAL A 118 -0.24 6.88 10.56
C VAL A 118 -0.74 5.98 11.69
N TYR A 119 -1.52 4.95 11.36
CA TYR A 119 -2.01 3.99 12.35
C TYR A 119 -0.89 3.19 13.00
N ALA A 120 0.09 2.74 12.22
CA ALA A 120 1.24 2.00 12.74
C ALA A 120 2.04 2.84 13.76
N ALA A 121 2.23 4.14 13.48
CA ALA A 121 2.89 5.04 14.42
C ALA A 121 2.04 5.26 15.68
N GLN A 122 0.73 5.53 15.54
CA GLN A 122 -0.16 5.70 16.70
C GLN A 122 -0.20 4.45 17.59
N LEU A 123 -0.26 3.26 17.00
CA LEU A 123 -0.22 1.99 17.74
C LEU A 123 1.12 1.77 18.45
N THR A 124 2.23 2.16 17.81
CA THR A 124 3.55 2.10 18.42
C THR A 124 3.65 3.05 19.63
N LEU A 125 3.14 4.27 19.49
CA LEU A 125 3.07 5.26 20.59
C LEU A 125 2.14 4.82 21.71
N ALA A 126 1.07 4.11 21.40
CA ALA A 126 0.14 3.50 22.36
C ALA A 126 0.72 2.25 23.07
N GLY A 127 1.97 1.87 22.77
CA GLY A 127 2.65 0.76 23.43
C GLY A 127 2.21 -0.63 22.96
N ILE A 128 1.56 -0.73 21.80
CA ILE A 128 1.21 -2.04 21.20
C ILE A 128 2.49 -2.78 20.82
N SER A 129 2.57 -4.06 21.16
CA SER A 129 3.75 -4.87 20.86
C SER A 129 3.91 -5.10 19.36
N LEU A 130 5.17 -5.18 18.90
CA LEU A 130 5.50 -5.42 17.50
C LEU A 130 4.81 -6.68 16.91
N PRO A 131 4.76 -7.84 17.60
CA PRO A 131 4.07 -9.02 17.07
C PRO A 131 2.59 -8.76 16.79
N VAL A 132 1.91 -8.03 17.68
CA VAL A 132 0.49 -7.68 17.51
C VAL A 132 0.32 -6.71 16.34
N LEU A 133 1.20 -5.71 16.22
CA LEU A 133 1.20 -4.78 15.08
C LEU A 133 1.33 -5.54 13.75
N LEU A 134 2.29 -6.45 13.64
CA LEU A 134 2.52 -7.22 12.42
C LEU A 134 1.36 -8.17 12.12
N LEU A 135 0.80 -8.82 13.14
CA LEU A 135 -0.35 -9.71 13.00
C LEU A 135 -1.54 -8.99 12.37
N TRP A 136 -1.84 -7.78 12.82
CA TRP A 136 -2.94 -6.96 12.29
C TRP A 136 -2.61 -6.27 10.97
N THR A 137 -1.33 -6.09 10.65
CA THR A 137 -0.87 -5.53 9.37
C THR A 137 -1.17 -6.46 8.21
N VAL A 138 -0.98 -7.77 8.38
CA VAL A 138 -1.25 -8.77 7.33
C VAL A 138 -2.68 -8.69 6.78
N PRO A 139 -3.75 -8.85 7.59
CA PRO A 139 -5.12 -8.81 7.08
C PRO A 139 -5.47 -7.42 6.53
N SER A 140 -5.02 -6.35 7.18
CA SER A 140 -5.22 -4.97 6.69
C SER A 140 -4.71 -4.80 5.24
N ARG A 141 -3.50 -5.28 4.96
CA ARG A 141 -2.90 -5.14 3.62
C ARG A 141 -3.41 -6.15 2.62
N ALA A 142 -3.64 -7.39 3.05
CA ALA A 142 -4.21 -8.43 2.20
C ALA A 142 -5.60 -8.04 1.70
N LEU A 143 -6.48 -7.52 2.58
CA LEU A 143 -7.84 -7.11 2.21
C LEU A 143 -7.87 -5.92 1.25
N ARG A 144 -6.86 -5.05 1.29
CA ARG A 144 -6.75 -3.94 0.34
C ARG A 144 -6.18 -4.41 -1.00
N LEU A 145 -5.07 -5.14 -0.98
CA LEU A 145 -4.28 -5.42 -2.17
C LEU A 145 -4.73 -6.65 -2.95
N LEU A 146 -5.16 -7.72 -2.28
CA LEU A 146 -5.54 -8.95 -2.98
C LEU A 146 -6.75 -8.76 -3.88
N PRO A 147 -7.85 -8.07 -3.47
CA PRO A 147 -8.98 -7.84 -4.36
C PRO A 147 -8.60 -7.01 -5.58
N VAL A 148 -7.82 -5.94 -5.38
CA VAL A 148 -7.34 -5.07 -6.47
C VAL A 148 -6.46 -5.86 -7.44
N ALA A 149 -5.51 -6.64 -6.93
CA ALA A 149 -4.65 -7.49 -7.75
C ALA A 149 -5.43 -8.59 -8.46
N ALA A 150 -6.43 -9.18 -7.82
CA ALA A 150 -7.28 -10.22 -8.41
C ALA A 150 -8.12 -9.66 -9.57
N VAL A 151 -8.77 -8.51 -9.37
CA VAL A 151 -9.55 -7.82 -10.40
C VAL A 151 -8.65 -7.40 -11.56
N ALA A 152 -7.48 -6.83 -11.27
CA ALA A 152 -6.52 -6.44 -12.30
C ALA A 152 -5.99 -7.65 -13.08
N GLY A 153 -5.66 -8.75 -12.39
CA GLY A 153 -5.24 -10.01 -13.01
C GLY A 153 -6.32 -10.63 -13.88
N ALA A 154 -7.56 -10.68 -13.40
CA ALA A 154 -8.71 -11.15 -14.16
C ALA A 154 -8.95 -10.29 -15.41
N GLY A 155 -8.95 -8.96 -15.26
CA GLY A 155 -9.07 -8.01 -16.37
C GLY A 155 -7.94 -8.17 -17.39
N GLY A 156 -6.70 -8.34 -16.94
CA GLY A 156 -5.55 -8.61 -17.81
C GLY A 156 -5.67 -9.92 -18.60
N ARG A 157 -6.28 -10.95 -18.01
CA ARG A 157 -6.56 -12.22 -18.69
C ARG A 157 -7.70 -12.10 -19.72
N LEU A 158 -8.80 -11.44 -19.35
CA LEU A 158 -9.97 -11.26 -20.21
C LEU A 158 -9.66 -10.35 -21.41
N LEU A 159 -8.95 -9.26 -21.17
CA LEU A 159 -8.60 -8.26 -22.18
C LEU A 159 -7.27 -8.58 -22.87
N GLN A 160 -6.71 -9.78 -22.68
CA GLN A 160 -5.37 -10.13 -23.17
C GLN A 160 -5.24 -9.84 -24.67
N GLY A 161 -6.23 -10.18 -25.51
CA GLY A 161 -6.20 -9.88 -26.94
C GLY A 161 -6.16 -8.38 -27.27
N SER A 162 -6.94 -7.56 -26.56
CA SER A 162 -6.96 -6.10 -26.72
C SER A 162 -5.68 -5.45 -26.20
N LEU A 163 -5.17 -5.91 -25.06
CA LEU A 163 -3.89 -5.49 -24.48
C LEU A 163 -2.72 -5.74 -25.43
N HIS A 164 -2.73 -6.85 -26.18
CA HIS A 164 -1.71 -7.12 -27.19
C HIS A 164 -1.79 -6.15 -28.37
N ARG A 165 -3.00 -5.82 -28.82
CA ARG A 165 -3.24 -4.98 -30.00
C ARG A 165 -3.09 -3.48 -29.71
N HIS A 166 -3.48 -3.03 -28.52
CA HIS A 166 -3.54 -1.62 -28.13
C HIS A 166 -2.77 -1.33 -26.83
N PHE A 167 -1.61 -1.98 -26.66
CA PHE A 167 -0.82 -1.90 -25.43
C PHE A 167 -0.57 -0.47 -24.95
N GLY A 168 -0.14 0.43 -25.84
CA GLY A 168 0.16 1.82 -25.49
C GLY A 168 -1.07 2.58 -24.98
N LEU A 169 -2.23 2.36 -25.59
CA LEU A 169 -3.51 2.95 -25.20
C LEU A 169 -3.93 2.47 -23.80
N TRP A 170 -3.82 1.18 -23.50
CA TRP A 170 -4.15 0.64 -22.19
C TRP A 170 -3.20 1.15 -21.10
N VAL A 171 -1.91 1.26 -21.38
CA VAL A 171 -0.93 1.85 -20.44
C VAL A 171 -1.23 3.34 -20.21
N ALA A 172 -1.56 4.09 -21.27
CA ALA A 172 -1.94 5.49 -21.16
C ALA A 172 -3.23 5.67 -20.35
N ALA A 173 -4.26 4.86 -20.62
CA ALA A 173 -5.52 4.88 -19.86
C ALA A 173 -5.30 4.54 -18.39
N TYR A 174 -4.44 3.56 -18.10
CA TYR A 174 -4.05 3.19 -16.73
C TYR A 174 -3.33 4.35 -16.02
N GLY A 175 -2.37 4.99 -16.70
CA GLY A 175 -1.69 6.17 -16.18
C GLY A 175 -2.65 7.33 -15.90
N LEU A 176 -3.55 7.62 -16.85
CA LEU A 176 -4.55 8.68 -16.72
C LEU A 176 -5.50 8.41 -15.55
N PHE A 177 -5.98 7.17 -15.38
CA PHE A 177 -6.82 6.79 -14.26
C PHE A 177 -6.18 7.14 -12.91
N TRP A 178 -4.90 6.80 -12.72
CA TRP A 178 -4.19 7.11 -11.48
C TRP A 178 -3.90 8.60 -11.31
N VAL A 179 -3.56 9.31 -12.40
CA VAL A 179 -3.38 10.76 -12.36
C VAL A 179 -4.67 11.45 -11.90
N VAL A 180 -5.82 11.07 -12.44
CA VAL A 180 -7.13 11.60 -12.04
C VAL A 180 -7.45 11.24 -10.59
N PHE A 181 -7.21 9.98 -10.19
CA PHE A 181 -7.42 9.53 -8.82
C PHE A 181 -6.61 10.34 -7.81
N TYR A 182 -5.31 10.56 -8.08
CA TYR A 182 -4.48 11.37 -7.20
C TYR A 182 -4.83 12.85 -7.28
N ALA A 183 -5.15 13.41 -8.44
CA ALA A 183 -5.62 14.79 -8.52
C ALA A 183 -6.85 15.03 -7.63
N TRP A 184 -7.79 14.08 -7.62
CA TRP A 184 -8.95 14.11 -6.74
C TRP A 184 -8.59 13.88 -5.26
N TYR A 185 -7.78 12.86 -4.95
CA TYR A 185 -7.36 12.53 -3.59
C TYR A 185 -6.67 13.71 -2.89
N TRP A 186 -5.85 14.46 -3.63
CA TRP A 186 -5.12 15.62 -3.12
C TRP A 186 -5.94 16.91 -3.09
N SER A 187 -7.09 16.94 -3.77
CA SER A 187 -8.03 18.08 -3.74
C SER A 187 -8.98 18.05 -2.55
N ARG A 188 -9.03 16.94 -1.81
CA ARG A 188 -9.82 16.76 -0.59
C ARG A 188 -8.94 16.88 0.65
#